data_AF-A0A1M5HGI6-F1
#
_entry.id   AF-A0A1M5HGI6-F1
#
_cell.length_a   1.000
_cell.length_b   1.000
_cell.length_c   1.000
_cell.angle_alpha   90.00
_cell.angle_beta   90.00
_cell.angle_gamma   90.00
#
_symmetry.space_group_name_H-M   'P 1'
#
loop_
_entity.id
_entity.type
_entity.pdbx_description
1 polymer ?
#
loop_
_entity_poly.entity_id
_entity_poly.type
_entity_poly.pdbx_seq_one_letter_code
_entity_poly.pdbx_strand_id
1 'polypeptide(L)'
;MSTTTLKKTEGITATTKEVGAFVGQVFGFNNSLKLYHWHVTGVASYAQHIAIDQALEDLSEATDRLVETTYALAGDLTIVIPETKTPGDLVKHISAFYDVVEDGRKYFTEAFTQAIIDDYEEALQQLLYRVKRLQ
;
A
#
# COMPACT_ATOMS: atom_id res chain seq x y z
N MET A 1 20.80 -32.01 -7.31
CA MET A 1 19.94 -30.82 -7.40
C MET A 1 20.82 -29.67 -7.82
N SER A 2 20.67 -29.20 -9.06
CA SER A 2 21.44 -28.08 -9.59
C SER A 2 20.82 -26.79 -9.07
N THR A 3 21.62 -25.97 -8.39
CA THR A 3 21.26 -24.62 -7.98
C THR A 3 21.14 -23.75 -9.22
N THR A 4 19.94 -23.72 -9.80
CA THR A 4 19.58 -22.75 -10.82
C THR A 4 19.75 -21.37 -10.21
N THR A 5 20.79 -20.67 -10.64
CA THR A 5 20.98 -19.24 -10.41
C THR A 5 19.67 -18.56 -10.82
N LEU A 6 18.98 -17.93 -9.87
CA LEU A 6 17.75 -17.18 -10.13
C LEU A 6 18.01 -16.28 -11.33
N LYS A 7 17.34 -16.55 -12.46
CA LYS A 7 17.30 -15.62 -13.59
C LYS A 7 16.91 -14.28 -13.00
N LYS A 8 17.63 -13.23 -13.41
CA LYS A 8 17.24 -11.84 -13.17
C LYS A 8 15.74 -11.74 -13.48
N THR A 9 14.92 -11.56 -12.44
CA THR A 9 13.47 -11.48 -12.57
C THR A 9 13.20 -10.25 -13.41
N GLU A 10 12.69 -10.47 -14.63
CA GLU A 10 12.34 -9.38 -15.52
C GLU A 10 11.41 -8.45 -14.76
N GLY A 11 11.72 -7.15 -14.77
CA GLY A 11 10.88 -6.15 -14.11
C GLY A 11 11.32 -5.58 -12.79
N ILE A 12 12.00 -6.39 -11.97
CA ILE A 12 12.27 -6.02 -10.59
C ILE A 12 13.75 -5.67 -10.43
N THR A 13 14.02 -4.48 -9.90
CA THR A 13 15.38 -3.95 -9.71
C THR A 13 15.96 -4.28 -8.34
N ALA A 14 15.11 -4.56 -7.36
CA ALA A 14 15.48 -4.87 -5.98
C ALA A 14 15.46 -6.36 -5.67
N THR A 15 15.92 -6.73 -4.49
CA THR A 15 15.82 -8.12 -4.01
C THR A 15 14.37 -8.47 -3.65
N THR A 16 13.98 -9.73 -3.80
CA THR A 16 12.64 -10.21 -3.38
C THR A 16 12.35 -9.94 -1.89
N LYS A 17 13.39 -9.86 -1.06
CA LYS A 17 13.30 -9.46 0.35
C LYS A 17 12.89 -7.97 0.51
N GLU A 18 13.51 -7.08 -0.26
CA GLU A 18 13.17 -5.65 -0.22
C GLU A 18 11.76 -5.40 -0.74
N VAL A 19 11.37 -6.07 -1.83
CA VAL A 19 10.01 -5.99 -2.36
C VAL A 19 8.99 -6.57 -1.37
N GLY A 20 9.28 -7.73 -0.77
CA GLY A 20 8.42 -8.32 0.26
C GLY A 20 8.26 -7.42 1.50
N ALA A 21 9.33 -6.71 1.91
CA ALA A 21 9.27 -5.74 2.99
C ALA A 21 8.40 -4.52 2.62
N PHE A 22 8.55 -4.00 1.39
CA PHE A 22 7.73 -2.90 0.88
C PHE A 22 6.25 -3.27 0.83
N VAL A 23 5.91 -4.41 0.23
CA VAL A 23 4.54 -4.92 0.19
C VAL A 23 3.98 -5.13 1.60
N GLY A 24 4.79 -5.64 2.53
CA GLY A 24 4.42 -5.75 3.94
C GLY A 24 4.06 -4.40 4.59
N GLN A 25 4.77 -3.32 4.24
CA GLN A 25 4.46 -1.96 4.68
C GLN A 25 3.15 -1.44 4.09
N VAL A 26 2.87 -1.71 2.81
CA VAL A 26 1.59 -1.37 2.15
C VAL A 26 0.41 -2.02 2.87
N PHE A 27 0.48 -3.32 3.13
CA PHE A 27 -0.55 -4.00 3.94
C PHE A 27 -0.66 -3.44 5.35
N GLY A 28 0.47 -3.17 6.01
CA GLY A 28 0.49 -2.55 7.34
C GLY A 28 -0.22 -1.19 7.34
N PHE A 29 -0.02 -0.38 6.31
CA PHE A 29 -0.73 0.89 6.17
C PHE A 29 -2.24 0.69 5.97
N ASN A 30 -2.68 -0.19 5.06
CA ASN A 30 -4.10 -0.46 4.88
C ASN A 30 -4.74 -0.94 6.20
N ASN A 31 -4.07 -1.82 6.93
CA ASN A 31 -4.52 -2.27 8.25
C ASN A 31 -4.66 -1.09 9.24
N SER A 32 -3.74 -0.13 9.23
CA SER A 32 -3.78 1.02 10.12
C SER A 32 -4.99 1.92 9.84
N LEU A 33 -5.35 2.07 8.56
CA LEU A 33 -6.57 2.77 8.16
C LEU A 33 -7.82 2.02 8.63
N LYS A 34 -7.85 0.69 8.52
CA LYS A 34 -8.99 -0.10 9.02
C LYS A 34 -9.14 0.01 10.54
N LEU A 35 -8.02 0.00 11.28
CA LEU A 35 -8.02 0.26 12.71
C LEU A 35 -8.59 1.65 13.03
N TYR A 36 -8.20 2.69 12.28
CA TYR A 36 -8.75 4.03 12.46
C TYR A 36 -10.26 4.08 12.15
N HIS A 37 -10.67 3.47 11.03
CA HIS A 37 -12.06 3.40 10.59
C HIS A 37 -13.00 2.81 11.66
N TRP A 38 -12.55 1.79 12.41
CA TRP A 38 -13.32 1.23 13.53
C TRP A 38 -13.35 2.11 14.78
N HIS A 39 -12.32 2.92 15.00
CA HIS A 39 -12.17 3.76 16.20
C HIS A 39 -12.66 5.19 16.01
N VAL A 40 -13.09 5.58 14.81
CA VAL A 40 -13.42 6.97 14.50
C VAL A 40 -14.60 7.45 15.35
N THR A 41 -14.43 8.60 15.99
CA THR A 41 -15.43 9.22 16.87
C THR A 41 -15.32 10.74 16.76
N GLY A 42 -16.32 11.47 17.26
CA GLY A 42 -16.33 12.94 17.22
C GLY A 42 -17.01 13.54 15.98
N VAL A 43 -16.66 14.78 15.67
CA VAL A 43 -17.25 15.57 14.57
C VAL A 43 -17.00 14.87 13.24
N ALA A 44 -18.05 14.79 12.41
CA ALA A 44 -18.01 14.13 11.10
C ALA A 44 -17.54 12.65 11.11
N SER A 45 -17.54 11.99 12.27
CA SER A 45 -17.08 10.60 12.43
C SER A 45 -17.71 9.62 11.44
N TYR A 46 -19.02 9.71 11.19
CA TYR A 46 -19.67 8.85 10.18
C TYR A 46 -19.15 9.11 8.75
N ALA A 47 -18.97 10.38 8.37
CA ALA A 47 -18.42 10.71 7.07
C ALA A 47 -16.96 10.25 6.93
N GLN A 48 -16.17 10.38 8.00
CA GLN A 48 -14.80 9.86 8.04
C GLN A 48 -14.77 8.32 7.95
N HIS A 49 -15.66 7.64 8.68
CA HIS A 49 -15.82 6.19 8.64
C HIS A 49 -16.03 5.69 7.20
N ILE A 50 -16.98 6.30 6.49
CA ILE A 50 -17.32 5.97 5.10
C ILE A 50 -16.18 6.32 4.15
N ALA A 51 -15.56 7.49 4.30
CA ALA A 51 -14.46 7.91 3.43
C ALA A 51 -13.27 6.95 3.51
N ILE A 52 -12.93 6.47 4.71
CA ILE A 52 -11.85 5.50 4.91
C ILE A 52 -12.23 4.13 4.34
N ASP A 53 -13.47 3.69 4.52
CA ASP A 53 -13.91 2.38 4.02
C ASP A 53 -13.86 2.31 2.49
N GLN A 54 -14.35 3.36 1.82
CA GLN A 54 -14.26 3.48 0.36
C GLN A 54 -12.81 3.49 -0.13
N ALA A 55 -11.92 4.25 0.52
CA ALA A 55 -10.51 4.24 0.14
C ALA A 55 -9.87 2.86 0.38
N LEU A 56 -10.29 2.13 1.40
CA LEU A 56 -9.77 0.79 1.68
C LEU A 56 -10.15 -0.23 0.61
N GLU A 57 -11.28 -0.07 -0.07
CA GLU A 57 -11.64 -0.90 -1.23
C GLU A 57 -10.60 -0.71 -2.35
N ASP A 58 -10.40 0.53 -2.79
CA ASP A 58 -9.45 0.88 -3.86
C ASP A 58 -8.00 0.50 -3.51
N LEU A 59 -7.56 0.82 -2.29
CA LEU A 59 -6.21 0.51 -1.81
C LEU A 59 -5.99 -1.00 -1.71
N SER A 60 -7.00 -1.77 -1.28
CA SER A 60 -6.89 -3.23 -1.20
C SER A 60 -6.80 -3.86 -2.59
N GLU A 61 -7.60 -3.39 -3.54
CA GLU A 61 -7.54 -3.87 -4.93
C GLU A 61 -6.18 -3.59 -5.57
N ALA A 62 -5.66 -2.37 -5.45
CA ALA A 62 -4.35 -2.03 -5.99
C ALA A 62 -3.22 -2.82 -5.29
N THR A 63 -3.32 -3.03 -3.97
CA THR A 63 -2.34 -3.85 -3.23
C THR A 63 -2.33 -5.30 -3.73
N ASP A 64 -3.50 -5.89 -3.93
CA ASP A 64 -3.63 -7.27 -4.40
C ASP A 64 -3.05 -7.42 -5.81
N ARG A 65 -3.44 -6.53 -6.74
CA ARG A 65 -2.87 -6.47 -8.09
C ARG A 65 -1.35 -6.33 -8.07
N LEU A 66 -0.80 -5.49 -7.19
CA LEU A 66 0.65 -5.33 -7.03
C LEU A 66 1.31 -6.62 -6.58
N VAL A 67 0.73 -7.31 -5.60
CA VAL A 67 1.26 -8.58 -5.07
C VAL A 67 1.22 -9.66 -6.15
N GLU A 68 0.06 -9.90 -6.75
CA GLU A 68 -0.12 -10.98 -7.72
C GLU A 68 0.78 -10.82 -8.95
N THR A 69 0.88 -9.59 -9.48
CA THR A 69 1.79 -9.30 -10.59
C THR A 69 3.25 -9.46 -10.19
N THR A 70 3.61 -9.08 -8.96
CA THR A 70 4.96 -9.28 -8.43
C THR A 70 5.29 -10.77 -8.30
N TYR A 71 4.39 -11.61 -7.80
CA TYR A 71 4.59 -13.07 -7.75
C TYR A 71 4.77 -13.67 -9.16
N ALA A 72 4.01 -13.17 -10.15
CA ALA A 72 4.14 -13.62 -11.53
C ALA A 72 5.51 -13.30 -12.15
N LEU A 73 6.10 -12.14 -11.80
CA LEU A 73 7.39 -11.67 -12.33
C LEU A 73 8.59 -12.21 -11.54
N ALA A 74 8.49 -12.22 -10.21
CA ALA A 74 9.60 -12.51 -9.31
C ALA A 74 9.65 -13.95 -8.80
N GLY A 75 8.56 -14.71 -8.97
CA GLY A 75 8.34 -15.94 -8.22
C GLY A 75 7.95 -15.65 -6.76
N ASP A 76 8.23 -16.60 -5.87
CA ASP A 76 7.77 -16.51 -4.48
C ASP A 76 8.36 -15.31 -3.72
N LEU A 77 7.48 -14.51 -3.13
CA LEU A 77 7.83 -13.47 -2.16
C LEU A 77 7.59 -13.95 -0.73
N THR A 78 8.49 -13.59 0.18
CA THR A 78 8.25 -13.69 1.62
C THR A 78 7.79 -12.33 2.12
N ILE A 79 6.49 -12.20 2.41
CA ILE A 79 5.89 -10.97 2.92
C ILE A 79 5.66 -11.13 4.43
N VAL A 80 6.12 -10.15 5.20
CA VAL A 80 5.83 -10.04 6.64
C VAL A 80 5.12 -8.72 6.88
N ILE A 81 3.88 -8.78 7.36
CA ILE A 81 3.11 -7.59 7.72
C ILE A 81 3.52 -7.18 9.14
N PRO A 82 4.04 -5.95 9.34
CA PRO A 82 4.47 -5.50 10.66
C PRO A 82 3.27 -5.30 11.60
N GLU A 83 3.52 -5.37 12.91
CA GLU A 83 2.53 -4.97 13.91
C GLU A 83 2.07 -3.54 13.60
N THR A 84 0.75 -3.37 13.52
CA THR A 84 0.12 -2.13 13.08
C THR A 84 -0.74 -1.56 14.21
N LYS A 85 -0.71 -0.24 14.38
CA LYS A 85 -1.46 0.48 15.42
C LYS A 85 -2.37 1.52 14.79
N THR A 86 -3.43 1.90 15.50
CA THR A 86 -4.29 3.03 15.11
C THR A 86 -3.47 4.32 15.06
N PRO A 87 -3.45 5.06 13.94
CA PRO A 87 -2.71 6.31 13.86
C PRO A 87 -3.36 7.39 14.73
N GLY A 88 -2.53 8.20 15.39
CA GLY A 88 -3.01 9.33 16.22
C GLY A 88 -3.41 10.55 15.40
N ASP A 89 -2.80 10.75 14.23
CA ASP A 89 -3.13 11.82 13.28
C ASP A 89 -3.29 11.20 11.89
N LEU A 90 -4.54 11.08 11.43
CA LEU A 90 -4.87 10.44 10.17
C LEU A 90 -4.32 11.20 8.96
N VAL A 91 -4.39 12.54 8.95
CA VAL A 91 -3.95 13.36 7.81
C VAL A 91 -2.44 13.24 7.64
N LYS A 92 -1.69 13.37 8.74
CA LYS A 92 -0.24 13.19 8.71
C LYS A 92 0.15 11.77 8.30
N HIS A 93 -0.56 10.78 8.81
CA HIS A 93 -0.31 9.37 8.50
C HIS A 93 -0.49 9.07 7.00
N ILE A 94 -1.58 9.54 6.39
CA ILE A 94 -1.82 9.39 4.95
C ILE A 94 -0.75 10.13 4.14
N SER A 95 -0.47 11.40 4.49
CA SER A 95 0.49 12.21 3.71
C SER A 95 1.91 11.65 3.77
N ALA A 96 2.33 11.11 4.92
CA ALA A 96 3.66 10.53 5.06
C ALA A 96 3.79 9.19 4.32
N PHE A 97 2.69 8.44 4.18
CA PHE A 97 2.72 7.16 3.48
C PHE A 97 2.80 7.31 1.96
N TYR A 98 2.35 8.44 1.40
CA TYR A 98 2.55 8.75 -0.01
C TYR A 98 4.02 8.64 -0.41
N ASP A 99 4.92 9.26 0.37
CA ASP A 99 6.36 9.22 0.11
C ASP A 99 6.92 7.79 0.15
N VAL A 100 6.38 6.92 1.01
CA VAL A 100 6.80 5.50 1.10
C VAL A 100 6.43 4.73 -0.17
N VAL A 101 5.23 4.97 -0.71
CA VAL A 101 4.74 4.34 -1.93
C VAL A 101 5.52 4.82 -3.15
N GLU A 102 5.72 6.13 -3.27
CA GLU A 102 6.51 6.75 -4.33
C GLU A 102 7.96 6.20 -4.33
N ASP A 103 8.59 6.11 -3.15
CA ASP A 103 9.92 5.51 -3.01
C ASP A 103 9.96 4.04 -3.42
N GLY A 104 8.86 3.31 -3.23
CA GLY A 104 8.70 1.91 -3.62
C GLY A 104 8.67 1.69 -5.13
N ARG A 105 8.31 2.71 -5.93
CA ARG A 105 8.30 2.63 -7.40
C ARG A 105 9.61 2.19 -7.98
N LYS A 106 10.73 2.58 -7.35
CA LYS A 106 12.08 2.24 -7.82
C LYS A 106 12.33 0.73 -7.93
N TYR A 107 11.54 -0.09 -7.23
CA TYR A 107 11.65 -1.55 -7.24
C TYR A 107 11.10 -2.21 -8.51
N PHE A 108 10.28 -1.50 -9.28
CA PHE A 108 9.56 -2.04 -10.44
C PHE A 108 9.90 -1.23 -11.69
N THR A 109 9.95 -1.86 -12.86
CA THR A 109 10.32 -1.17 -14.12
C THR A 109 9.21 -1.17 -15.16
N GLU A 110 8.21 -2.03 -14.98
CA GLU A 110 7.12 -2.18 -15.91
C GLU A 110 6.09 -1.08 -15.77
N ALA A 111 5.67 -0.55 -16.92
CA ALA A 111 4.64 0.46 -16.99
C ALA A 111 3.32 0.01 -16.33
N PHE A 112 2.96 -1.28 -16.41
CA PHE A 112 1.73 -1.75 -15.76
C PHE A 112 1.85 -1.81 -14.23
N THR A 113 3.02 -2.12 -13.69
CA THR A 113 3.23 -2.08 -12.23
C THR A 113 3.29 -0.65 -11.74
N GLN A 114 3.92 0.25 -12.50
CA GLN A 114 3.88 1.68 -12.21
C GLN A 114 2.44 2.21 -12.21
N ALA A 115 1.59 1.78 -13.16
CA ALA A 115 0.19 2.15 -13.19
C ALA A 115 -0.61 1.62 -11.99
N ILE A 116 -0.31 0.42 -11.49
CA ILE A 116 -0.92 -0.09 -10.24
C ILE A 116 -0.53 0.79 -9.04
N ILE A 117 0.71 1.29 -9.02
CA ILE A 117 1.15 2.22 -7.97
C ILE A 117 0.45 3.59 -8.13
N ASP A 118 0.25 4.06 -9.36
CA ASP A 118 -0.55 5.26 -9.64
C ASP A 118 -1.97 5.12 -9.08
N ASP A 119 -2.64 3.98 -9.30
CA ASP A 119 -3.98 3.69 -8.76
C ASP A 119 -3.99 3.78 -7.22
N TYR A 120 -2.97 3.22 -6.55
CA TYR A 120 -2.84 3.27 -5.10
C TYR A 120 -2.63 4.71 -4.59
N GLU A 121 -1.74 5.46 -5.24
CA GLU A 121 -1.46 6.85 -4.91
C GLU A 121 -2.66 7.77 -5.14
N GLU A 122 -3.41 7.55 -6.20
CA GLU A 122 -4.66 8.27 -6.45
C GLU A 122 -5.65 8.04 -5.31
N ALA A 123 -5.85 6.80 -4.90
CA ALA A 123 -6.72 6.46 -3.76
C ALA A 123 -6.28 7.17 -2.46
N LEU A 124 -4.96 7.24 -2.19
CA LEU A 124 -4.41 8.01 -1.06
C LEU A 124 -4.76 9.50 -1.17
N GLN A 125 -4.56 10.12 -2.34
CA GLN A 125 -4.83 11.54 -2.54
C GLN A 125 -6.32 11.87 -2.42
N GLN A 126 -7.19 11.01 -2.97
CA GLN A 126 -8.64 11.16 -2.84
C GLN A 126 -9.08 11.00 -1.38
N LEU A 127 -8.51 10.06 -0.62
CA LEU A 127 -8.76 9.95 0.83
C LEU A 127 -8.28 11.19 1.58
N LEU A 128 -7.08 11.67 1.29
CA LEU A 128 -6.51 12.86 1.92
C LEU A 128 -7.38 14.10 1.69
N TYR A 129 -7.89 14.29 0.48
CA TYR A 129 -8.85 15.33 0.16
C TYR A 129 -10.11 15.22 1.04
N ARG A 130 -10.74 14.03 1.08
CA ARG A 130 -11.96 13.79 1.86
C ARG A 130 -11.73 14.09 3.33
N VAL A 131 -10.69 13.53 3.95
CA VAL A 131 -10.41 13.70 5.39
C VAL A 131 -10.10 15.14 5.76
N LYS A 132 -9.30 15.88 4.97
CA LYS A 132 -8.98 17.29 5.22
C LYS A 132 -10.21 18.21 5.22
N ARG A 133 -11.30 17.80 4.56
CA ARG A 133 -12.54 18.58 4.42
C ARG A 133 -13.59 18.24 5.48
N LEU A 134 -13.31 17.23 6.31
CA LEU A 134 -14.19 16.77 7.39
C LEU A 134 -13.73 17.24 8.78
N GLN A 135 -12.62 17.97 8.85
CA GLN A 135 -12.07 18.56 10.09
C GLN A 135 -12.70 19.91 10.40
#